data_AF-J1LQH4-F1
#
_entry.id   AF-J1LQH4-F1
#
_cell.length_a   1.000
_cell.length_b   1.000
_cell.length_c   1.000
_cell.angle_alpha   90.00
_cell.angle_beta   90.00
_cell.angle_gamma   90.00
#
_symmetry.space_group_name_H-M   'P 1'
#
loop_
_entity.id
_entity.type
_entity.pdbx_description
1 polymer ?
#
loop_
_entity_poly.entity_id
_entity_poly.type
_entity_poly.pdbx_seq_one_letter_code
_entity_poly.pdbx_strand_id
1 'polypeptide(L)'
;MTMRVYVPAVLSELSVLLPPVRVGVVAVPDAAMSGEDVEVLEDDAITEAALSSLELARETDGALPARVVLAVDTPTSTTLTPGDEVEPHIFTAPSFEYTWSDVAAILVDLPDAASAVSAVLEADTQEGADEAVAALWEFSLAWFDRSERPDVLALHKG
;
A
#
# COMPACT_ATOMS: atom_id res chain seq x y z
N MET A 1 1.04 17.52 -13.80
CA MET A 1 1.26 16.06 -13.86
C MET A 1 0.46 15.46 -12.74
N THR A 2 -0.24 14.36 -13.00
CA THR A 2 -0.89 13.58 -11.95
C THR A 2 0.18 12.73 -11.29
N MET A 3 0.40 12.90 -9.99
CA MET A 3 1.26 12.02 -9.19
C MET A 3 0.42 10.85 -8.68
N ARG A 4 1.00 9.66 -8.61
CA ARG A 4 0.40 8.49 -7.98
C ARG A 4 0.95 8.35 -6.57
N VAL A 5 0.05 8.26 -5.59
CA VAL A 5 0.39 8.06 -4.17
C VAL A 5 -0.09 6.69 -3.74
N TYR A 6 0.78 5.93 -3.10
CA TYR A 6 0.51 4.62 -2.55
C TYR A 6 0.13 4.79 -1.08
N VAL A 7 -1.16 4.63 -0.78
CA VAL A 7 -1.72 4.86 0.55
C VAL A 7 -1.91 3.52 1.25
N PRO A 8 -1.26 3.26 2.41
CA PRO A 8 -1.48 2.04 3.16
C PRO A 8 -2.94 1.95 3.62
N ALA A 9 -3.49 0.75 3.72
CA ALA A 9 -4.86 0.53 4.20
C ALA A 9 -4.97 -0.81 4.94
N VAL A 10 -6.14 -1.07 5.49
CA VAL A 10 -6.55 -2.39 5.97
C VAL A 10 -7.83 -2.84 5.27
N LEU A 11 -8.07 -4.16 5.21
CA LEU A 11 -9.18 -4.74 4.46
C LEU A 11 -10.54 -4.15 4.83
N SER A 12 -10.81 -3.90 6.11
CA SER A 12 -12.09 -3.36 6.58
C SER A 12 -12.42 -1.99 5.96
N GLU A 13 -11.41 -1.20 5.57
CA GLU A 13 -11.56 0.12 4.95
C GLU A 13 -12.05 0.04 3.50
N LEU A 14 -11.91 -1.09 2.83
CA LEU A 14 -12.46 -1.26 1.48
C LEU A 14 -13.99 -1.22 1.48
N SER A 15 -14.63 -1.40 2.63
CA SER A 15 -16.09 -1.38 2.79
C SER A 15 -16.67 0.01 3.08
N VAL A 16 -15.84 1.01 3.38
CA VAL A 16 -16.33 2.33 3.80
C VAL A 16 -16.70 3.23 2.62
N LEU A 17 -17.54 4.24 2.88
CA LEU A 17 -18.04 5.16 1.86
C LEU A 17 -16.95 6.08 1.30
N LEU A 18 -16.08 6.58 2.16
CA LEU A 18 -14.95 7.44 1.80
C LEU A 18 -13.65 6.69 2.06
N PRO A 19 -12.69 6.69 1.11
CA PRO A 19 -11.43 6.01 1.32
C PRO A 19 -10.63 6.68 2.45
N PRO A 20 -9.68 5.95 3.06
CA PRO A 20 -8.93 6.46 4.20
C PRO A 20 -7.96 7.60 3.82
N VAL A 21 -7.95 8.68 4.61
CA VAL A 21 -7.02 9.79 4.42
C VAL A 21 -5.85 9.67 5.38
N ARG A 22 -4.65 9.39 4.85
CA ARG A 22 -3.41 9.27 5.63
C ARG A 22 -2.17 9.55 4.79
N VAL A 23 -1.02 9.63 5.45
CA VAL A 23 0.29 9.71 4.80
C VAL A 23 0.47 8.48 3.91
N GLY A 24 0.96 8.71 2.69
CA GLY A 24 1.29 7.65 1.74
C GLY A 24 2.73 7.73 1.30
N VAL A 25 3.05 7.01 0.24
CA VAL A 25 4.38 6.98 -0.39
C VAL A 25 4.25 7.41 -1.84
N VAL A 26 5.24 8.12 -2.38
CA VAL A 26 5.28 8.57 -3.77
C VAL A 26 6.67 8.38 -4.36
N ALA A 27 6.72 7.81 -5.56
CA ALA A 27 7.91 7.82 -6.39
C ALA A 27 8.06 9.18 -7.09
N VAL A 28 9.26 9.75 -7.02
CA VAL A 28 9.60 11.04 -7.65
C VAL A 28 10.74 10.80 -8.64
N PRO A 29 10.42 10.35 -9.87
CA PRO A 29 11.42 10.00 -10.86
C PRO A 29 12.12 11.24 -11.42
N ASP A 30 13.41 11.09 -11.72
CA ASP A 30 14.17 12.10 -12.45
C ASP A 30 13.72 12.17 -13.91
N ALA A 31 13.77 13.37 -14.49
CA ALA A 31 13.35 13.60 -15.89
C ALA A 31 14.18 12.82 -16.93
N ALA A 32 15.32 12.27 -16.54
CA ALA A 32 16.20 11.46 -17.40
C ALA A 32 15.94 9.95 -17.30
N MET A 33 15.11 9.50 -16.35
CA MET A 33 14.81 8.08 -16.15
C MET A 33 13.98 7.52 -17.30
N SER A 34 14.22 6.26 -17.65
CA SER A 34 13.39 5.55 -18.62
C SER A 34 12.07 5.13 -18.00
N GLY A 35 11.08 4.76 -18.82
CA GLY A 35 9.80 4.26 -18.31
C GLY A 35 9.95 2.99 -17.45
N GLU A 36 10.88 2.11 -17.81
CA GLU A 36 11.19 0.90 -17.03
C GLU A 36 11.78 1.26 -15.66
N ASP A 37 12.68 2.24 -15.59
CA ASP A 37 13.23 2.68 -14.31
C ASP A 37 12.16 3.34 -13.42
N VAL A 38 11.16 4.01 -14.03
CA VAL A 38 10.02 4.58 -13.29
C VAL A 38 9.11 3.47 -12.76
N GLU A 39 8.86 2.42 -13.53
CA GLU A 39 8.08 1.26 -13.08
C GLU A 39 8.74 0.58 -11.87
N VAL A 40 10.07 0.44 -11.88
CA VAL A 40 10.83 -0.07 -10.72
C VAL A 40 10.64 0.82 -9.49
N LEU A 41 10.73 2.14 -9.63
CA LEU A 41 10.48 3.06 -8.52
C LEU A 41 9.03 2.98 -8.01
N GLU A 42 8.06 2.76 -8.89
CA GLU A 42 6.67 2.56 -8.49
C GLU A 42 6.51 1.28 -7.65
N ASP A 43 7.19 0.19 -8.03
CA ASP A 43 7.23 -1.05 -7.25
C ASP A 43 7.91 -0.86 -5.88
N ASP A 44 8.99 -0.09 -5.81
CA ASP A 44 9.65 0.27 -4.54
C ASP A 44 8.71 1.10 -3.65
N ALA A 45 7.99 2.08 -4.22
CA ALA A 45 7.00 2.86 -3.47
C ALA A 45 5.81 2.01 -2.98
N ILE A 46 5.37 1.02 -3.77
CA ILE A 46 4.35 0.04 -3.35
C ILE A 46 4.87 -0.76 -2.16
N THR A 47 6.13 -1.19 -2.20
CA THR A 47 6.79 -1.98 -1.16
C THR A 47 6.81 -1.23 0.17
N GLU A 48 7.22 0.04 0.16
CA GLU A 48 7.22 0.91 1.34
C GLU A 48 5.80 1.15 1.91
N ALA A 49 4.82 1.35 1.03
CA ALA A 49 3.43 1.47 1.46
C ALA A 49 2.88 0.15 2.03
N ALA A 50 3.33 -0.99 1.52
CA ALA A 50 2.92 -2.31 2.00
C ALA A 50 3.51 -2.62 3.39
N LEU A 51 4.75 -2.19 3.67
CA LEU A 51 5.32 -2.21 5.02
C LEU A 51 4.50 -1.33 5.99
N SER A 52 4.16 -0.12 5.57
CA SER A 52 3.31 0.79 6.37
C SER A 52 1.91 0.21 6.62
N SER A 53 1.38 -0.60 5.70
CA SER A 53 0.11 -1.32 5.88
C SER A 53 0.20 -2.39 6.97
N LEU A 54 1.34 -3.06 7.13
CA LEU A 54 1.56 -4.03 8.22
C LEU A 54 1.57 -3.33 9.58
N GLU A 55 2.25 -2.19 9.69
CA GLU A 55 2.23 -1.37 10.91
C GLU A 55 0.81 -0.96 11.27
N LEU A 56 0.05 -0.46 10.28
CA LEU A 56 -1.36 -0.10 10.45
C LEU A 56 -2.23 -1.29 10.87
N ALA A 57 -1.99 -2.49 10.32
CA ALA A 57 -2.71 -3.70 10.68
C ALA A 57 -2.43 -4.11 12.14
N ARG A 58 -1.19 -3.98 12.62
CA ARG A 58 -0.83 -4.26 14.04
C ARG A 58 -1.56 -3.34 15.02
N GLU A 59 -1.81 -2.10 14.62
CA GLU A 59 -2.51 -1.10 15.43
C GLU A 59 -4.04 -1.19 15.33
N THR A 60 -4.55 -1.94 14.36
CA THR A 60 -5.98 -2.05 14.09
C THR A 60 -6.57 -3.32 14.70
N ASP A 61 -7.39 -3.14 15.72
CA ASP A 61 -8.05 -4.27 16.39
C ASP A 61 -8.97 -5.04 15.43
N GLY A 62 -8.79 -6.36 15.37
CA GLY A 62 -9.52 -7.24 14.44
C GLY A 62 -9.15 -7.09 12.97
N ALA A 63 -7.98 -6.50 12.63
CA ALA A 63 -7.48 -6.51 11.26
C ALA A 63 -7.29 -7.95 10.75
N LEU A 64 -7.73 -8.19 9.52
CA LEU A 64 -7.44 -9.44 8.81
C LEU A 64 -6.00 -9.40 8.28
N PRO A 65 -5.28 -10.55 8.26
CA PRO A 65 -3.87 -10.60 7.92
C PRO A 65 -3.64 -10.48 6.41
N ALA A 66 -3.64 -9.24 5.91
CA ALA A 66 -3.29 -8.90 4.53
C ALA A 66 -2.68 -7.50 4.47
N ARG A 67 -1.63 -7.31 3.67
CA ARG A 67 -1.19 -5.99 3.23
C ARG A 67 -2.23 -5.44 2.26
N VAL A 68 -2.59 -4.17 2.42
CA VAL A 68 -3.48 -3.45 1.50
C VAL A 68 -2.86 -2.10 1.17
N VAL A 69 -2.71 -1.81 -0.11
CA VAL A 69 -2.22 -0.53 -0.63
C VAL A 69 -3.19 -0.01 -1.67
N LEU A 70 -3.55 1.26 -1.56
CA LEU A 70 -4.36 1.97 -2.55
C LEU A 70 -3.42 2.79 -3.44
N ALA A 71 -3.38 2.49 -4.73
CA ALA A 71 -2.72 3.35 -5.71
C ALA A 71 -3.68 4.48 -6.10
N VAL A 72 -3.39 5.70 -5.65
CA VAL A 72 -4.27 6.87 -5.78
C VAL A 72 -3.67 7.89 -6.73
N ASP A 73 -4.36 8.16 -7.83
CA ASP A 73 -4.00 9.24 -8.74
C ASP A 73 -4.47 10.57 -8.13
N THR A 74 -3.54 11.49 -7.90
CA THR A 74 -3.86 12.81 -7.32
C THR A 74 -4.86 13.58 -8.19
N PRO A 75 -5.95 14.13 -7.62
CA PRO A 75 -6.86 14.97 -8.38
C PRO A 75 -6.13 16.15 -9.03
N THR A 76 -6.55 16.58 -10.22
CA THR A 76 -5.86 17.68 -10.94
C THR A 76 -5.80 19.00 -10.15
N SER A 77 -6.73 19.20 -9.21
CA SER A 77 -6.76 20.35 -8.30
C SER A 77 -5.82 20.23 -7.10
N THR A 78 -5.19 19.08 -6.90
CA THR A 78 -4.35 18.76 -5.74
C THR A 78 -2.89 18.77 -6.19
N THR A 79 -2.10 19.65 -5.58
CA THR A 79 -0.64 19.64 -5.73
C THR A 79 -0.03 19.23 -4.41
N LEU A 80 0.63 18.07 -4.38
CA LEU A 80 1.35 17.59 -3.21
C LEU A 80 2.81 18.00 -3.33
N THR A 81 3.40 18.41 -2.22
CA THR A 81 4.85 18.52 -2.08
C THR A 81 5.32 17.24 -1.39
N PRO A 82 6.20 16.44 -2.02
CA PRO A 82 6.80 15.29 -1.35
C PRO A 82 7.45 15.70 -0.03
N GLY A 83 7.33 14.84 0.98
CA GLY A 83 7.88 15.02 2.31
C GLY A 83 9.31 14.50 2.41
N ASP A 84 9.60 13.79 3.50
CA ASP A 84 10.92 13.20 3.74
C ASP A 84 11.21 12.06 2.74
N GLU A 85 12.46 11.99 2.29
CA GLU A 85 12.99 10.89 1.48
C GLU A 85 13.19 9.66 2.38
N VAL A 86 12.55 8.54 2.02
CA VAL A 86 12.65 7.27 2.75
C VAL A 86 13.66 6.34 2.08
N GLU A 87 13.67 6.33 0.75
CA GLU A 87 14.65 5.65 -0.10
C GLU A 87 14.98 6.55 -1.31
N PRO A 88 16.07 6.31 -2.06
CA PRO A 88 16.41 7.13 -3.22
C PRO A 88 15.22 7.29 -4.18
N HIS A 89 14.78 8.53 -4.41
CA HIS A 89 13.62 8.86 -5.24
C HIS A 89 12.25 8.42 -4.69
N ILE A 90 12.18 7.88 -3.48
CA ILE A 90 10.95 7.48 -2.80
C ILE A 90 10.73 8.38 -1.60
N PHE A 91 9.57 9.03 -1.55
CA PHE A 91 9.27 10.04 -0.55
C PHE A 91 7.95 9.75 0.15
N THR A 92 7.83 10.22 1.38
CA THR A 92 6.52 10.33 2.03
C THR A 92 5.64 11.33 1.26
N ALA A 93 4.35 11.04 1.16
CA ALA A 93 3.34 11.93 0.62
C ALA A 93 2.42 12.41 1.75
N PRO A 94 2.18 13.73 1.89
CA PRO A 94 1.25 14.22 2.91
C PRO A 94 -0.16 13.69 2.65
N SER A 95 -0.93 13.49 3.73
CA SER A 95 -2.32 13.06 3.62
C SER A 95 -3.16 14.09 2.85
N PHE A 96 -4.03 13.61 1.95
CA PHE A 96 -4.92 14.46 1.17
C PHE A 96 -6.29 13.79 1.02
N GLU A 97 -7.32 14.58 0.77
CA GLU A 97 -8.65 14.06 0.49
C GLU A 97 -8.75 13.56 -0.94
N TYR A 98 -9.35 12.39 -1.11
CA TYR A 98 -9.62 11.78 -2.40
C TYR A 98 -10.88 10.90 -2.29
N THR A 99 -11.35 10.43 -3.44
CA THR A 99 -12.53 9.59 -3.56
C THR A 99 -12.13 8.21 -4.09
N TRP A 100 -13.04 7.23 -3.98
CA TRP A 100 -12.82 5.95 -4.64
C TRP A 100 -12.58 6.12 -6.15
N SER A 101 -13.12 7.16 -6.81
CA SER A 101 -12.86 7.41 -8.23
C SER A 101 -11.43 7.89 -8.56
N ASP A 102 -10.65 8.24 -7.56
CA ASP A 102 -9.23 8.60 -7.70
C ASP A 102 -8.31 7.38 -7.46
N VAL A 103 -8.85 6.29 -6.90
CA VAL A 103 -8.12 5.02 -6.75
C VAL A 103 -8.02 4.35 -8.11
N ALA A 104 -6.79 4.24 -8.61
CA ALA A 104 -6.44 3.57 -9.86
C ALA A 104 -6.36 2.05 -9.68
N ALA A 105 -5.92 1.60 -8.50
CA ALA A 105 -5.81 0.18 -8.17
C ALA A 105 -5.84 -0.08 -6.67
N ILE A 106 -6.24 -1.29 -6.31
CA ILE A 106 -6.06 -1.88 -4.99
C ILE A 106 -5.03 -2.99 -5.13
N LEU A 107 -3.94 -2.87 -4.39
CA LEU A 107 -2.93 -3.91 -4.28
C LEU A 107 -3.10 -4.60 -2.94
N VAL A 108 -3.30 -5.91 -2.96
CA VAL A 108 -3.65 -6.67 -1.76
C VAL A 108 -3.08 -8.07 -1.82
N ASP A 109 -2.67 -8.58 -0.66
CA ASP A 109 -2.32 -9.99 -0.51
C ASP A 109 -3.50 -10.90 -0.90
N LEU A 110 -3.19 -12.08 -1.45
CA LEU A 110 -4.17 -13.14 -1.62
C LEU A 110 -4.24 -14.00 -0.34
N PRO A 111 -5.33 -14.77 -0.13
CA PRO A 111 -5.52 -15.53 1.11
C PRO A 111 -4.40 -16.54 1.45
N ASP A 112 -3.59 -16.95 0.49
CA ASP A 112 -2.43 -17.82 0.69
C ASP A 112 -1.26 -17.13 1.43
N ALA A 113 -1.15 -15.80 1.34
CA ALA A 113 -0.15 -15.01 2.08
C ALA A 113 -0.53 -14.78 3.56
N ALA A 114 -1.78 -15.07 3.96
CA ALA A 114 -2.31 -14.76 5.29
C ALA A 114 -1.44 -15.28 6.44
N SER A 115 -0.88 -16.49 6.30
CA SER A 115 0.00 -17.06 7.35
C SER A 115 1.33 -16.30 7.47
N ALA A 116 1.89 -15.85 6.35
CA ALA A 116 3.13 -15.08 6.34
C ALA A 116 2.90 -13.67 6.91
N VAL A 117 1.77 -13.04 6.58
CA VAL A 117 1.37 -11.75 7.16
C VAL A 117 1.19 -11.88 8.68
N SER A 118 0.45 -12.88 9.15
CA SER A 118 0.28 -13.10 10.61
C SER A 118 1.62 -13.28 11.32
N ALA A 119 2.56 -14.01 10.73
CA ALA A 119 3.90 -14.19 11.31
C ALA A 119 4.63 -12.85 11.51
N VAL A 120 4.49 -11.90 10.57
CA VAL A 120 5.05 -10.55 10.72
C VAL A 120 4.34 -9.77 11.83
N LEU A 121 3.00 -9.83 11.89
CA LEU A 121 2.22 -9.09 12.88
C LEU A 121 2.46 -9.59 14.31
N GLU A 122 2.70 -10.89 14.47
CA GLU A 122 2.92 -11.58 15.75
C GLU A 122 4.39 -11.58 16.21
N ALA A 123 5.33 -11.22 15.35
CA ALA A 123 6.75 -11.17 15.69
C ALA A 123 7.03 -10.17 16.83
N ASP A 124 7.67 -10.66 17.89
CA ASP A 124 7.98 -9.90 19.11
C ASP A 124 9.49 -9.64 19.29
N THR A 125 10.31 -10.15 18.37
CA THR A 125 11.76 -9.91 18.30
C THR A 125 12.13 -9.32 16.95
N GLN A 126 13.24 -8.57 16.91
CA GLN A 126 13.74 -8.00 15.67
C GLN A 126 14.14 -9.08 14.66
N GLU A 127 14.89 -10.10 15.11
CA GLU A 127 15.30 -11.23 14.26
C GLU A 127 14.08 -11.98 13.68
N GLY A 128 13.05 -12.23 14.50
CA GLY A 128 11.82 -12.87 14.02
C GLY A 128 11.03 -12.00 13.04
N ALA A 129 11.02 -10.67 13.24
CA ALA A 129 10.37 -9.75 12.32
C ALA A 129 11.10 -9.72 10.96
N ASP A 130 12.43 -9.67 10.96
CA ASP A 130 13.24 -9.66 9.74
C ASP A 130 13.06 -10.97 8.93
N GLU A 131 13.06 -12.13 9.61
CA GLU A 131 12.79 -13.42 8.96
C GLU A 131 11.36 -13.52 8.41
N ALA A 132 10.37 -13.04 9.16
CA ALA A 132 8.98 -13.08 8.72
C ALA A 132 8.73 -12.15 7.52
N VAL A 133 9.32 -10.96 7.52
CA VAL A 133 9.24 -10.02 6.38
C VAL A 133 9.90 -10.62 5.15
N ALA A 134 11.09 -11.23 5.30
CA ALA A 134 11.75 -11.91 4.19
C ALA A 134 10.89 -13.04 3.60
N ALA A 135 10.21 -13.82 4.44
CA ALA A 135 9.30 -14.87 3.96
C ALA A 135 8.04 -14.30 3.29
N LEU A 136 7.51 -13.18 3.78
CA LEU A 136 6.36 -12.51 3.19
C LEU A 136 6.66 -11.95 1.79
N TRP A 137 7.91 -11.62 1.49
CA TRP A 137 8.30 -11.06 0.18
C TRP A 137 8.21 -12.05 -0.98
N GLU A 138 8.10 -13.35 -0.70
CA GLU A 138 7.81 -14.36 -1.71
C GLU A 138 6.36 -14.28 -2.22
N PHE A 139 5.49 -13.49 -1.56
CA PHE A 139 4.11 -13.28 -1.95
C PHE A 139 3.94 -11.90 -2.61
N SER A 140 3.55 -11.90 -3.88
CA SER A 140 3.22 -10.68 -4.61
C SER A 140 1.82 -10.17 -4.24
N LEU A 141 1.66 -8.85 -4.20
CA LEU A 141 0.34 -8.24 -4.10
C LEU A 141 -0.43 -8.42 -5.42
N ALA A 142 -1.66 -8.90 -5.33
CA ALA A 142 -2.56 -8.96 -6.47
C ALA A 142 -3.17 -7.58 -6.73
N TRP A 143 -3.36 -7.27 -8.01
CA TRP A 143 -3.93 -6.03 -8.49
C TRP A 143 -5.43 -6.18 -8.74
N PHE A 144 -6.23 -5.26 -8.23
CA PHE A 144 -7.67 -5.20 -8.43
C PHE A 144 -8.11 -3.79 -8.81
N ASP A 145 -9.15 -3.69 -9.62
CA ASP A 145 -9.85 -2.42 -9.85
C ASP A 145 -10.62 -2.01 -8.58
N ARG A 146 -10.77 -0.70 -8.37
CA ARG A 146 -11.55 -0.13 -7.26
C ARG A 146 -13.01 -0.61 -7.17
N SER A 147 -13.60 -1.08 -8.27
CA SER A 147 -14.97 -1.61 -8.31
C SER A 147 -15.04 -3.03 -7.74
N GLU A 148 -13.91 -3.75 -7.68
CA GLU A 148 -13.79 -5.11 -7.15
C GLU A 148 -13.62 -5.14 -5.62
N ARG A 149 -13.72 -3.99 -4.92
CA ARG A 149 -13.71 -3.94 -3.44
C ARG A 149 -14.59 -5.00 -2.76
N PRO A 150 -15.84 -5.25 -3.21
CA PRO A 150 -16.67 -6.30 -2.63
C PRO A 150 -16.08 -7.71 -2.81
N ASP A 151 -15.44 -7.97 -3.96
CA ASP A 151 -14.82 -9.26 -4.30
C ASP A 151 -13.54 -9.47 -3.49
N VAL A 152 -12.69 -8.45 -3.37
CA VAL A 152 -11.50 -8.46 -2.51
C VAL A 152 -11.88 -8.77 -1.05
N LEU A 153 -12.94 -8.13 -0.55
CA LEU A 153 -13.47 -8.41 0.78
C LEU A 153 -14.01 -9.84 0.92
N ALA A 154 -14.60 -10.40 -0.14
CA ALA A 154 -15.14 -11.76 -0.12
C ALA A 154 -14.03 -12.82 -0.08
N LEU A 155 -12.90 -12.59 -0.77
CA LEU A 155 -11.73 -13.48 -0.74
C LEU A 155 -11.21 -13.73 0.69
N HIS A 156 -11.33 -12.74 1.57
CA HIS A 156 -10.75 -12.74 2.91
C HIS A 156 -11.74 -13.09 4.04
N LYS A 157 -13.00 -13.41 3.70
CA LYS A 157 -14.05 -13.78 4.67
C LYS A 157 -14.19 -15.29 4.90
N GLY A 158 -13.20 -16.08 4.45
CA GLY A 158 -13.18 -17.55 4.51
C GLY A 158 -13.49 -18.12 5.89
#